data_AF-A0A940KKB6-F1
#
_entry.id   AF-A0A940KKB6-F1
#
_cell.length_a   1.000
_cell.length_b   1.000
_cell.length_c   1.000
_cell.angle_alpha   90.00
_cell.angle_beta   90.00
_cell.angle_gamma   90.00
#
_symmetry.space_group_name_H-M   'P 1'
#
loop_
_entity.id
_entity.type
_entity.pdbx_description
1 polymer ?
#
loop_
_entity_poly.entity_id
_entity_poly.type
_entity_poly.pdbx_seq_one_letter_code
_entity_poly.pdbx_strand_id
1 'polypeptide(L)'
;MAVTDIEIQDEYALMQEFREGSEDAFTTIYRHLHRRVFWFAKKFMTDTEDARDLTAEAFIQVWQQHQNFKDLNAVEAFLHVTVRNKCFNLLKHQQMKAGRQEELLRQLKEREEGDFFEELMQLQLIGRI
;
A
#
# COMPACT_ATOMS: atom_id res chain seq x y z
N MET A 1 16.24 6.51 -19.46
CA MET A 1 15.52 7.71 -19.94
C MET A 1 15.22 8.59 -18.74
N ALA A 2 15.95 9.70 -18.60
CA ALA A 2 15.80 10.65 -17.52
C ALA A 2 14.64 11.60 -17.84
N VAL A 3 13.59 11.58 -17.03
CA VAL A 3 12.77 12.77 -16.81
C VAL A 3 13.19 13.32 -15.46
N THR A 4 13.70 14.54 -15.52
CA THR A 4 14.41 15.30 -14.50
C THR A 4 13.49 15.66 -13.34
N ASP A 5 14.01 15.58 -12.12
CA ASP A 5 13.44 16.35 -11.01
C ASP A 5 13.37 17.81 -11.47
N ILE A 6 12.20 18.44 -11.42
CA ILE A 6 12.05 19.85 -11.82
C ILE A 6 12.92 20.67 -10.87
N GLU A 7 13.87 21.45 -11.39
CA GLU A 7 14.64 22.39 -10.56
C GLU A 7 13.69 23.48 -10.03
N ILE A 8 13.54 23.51 -8.71
CA ILE A 8 12.75 24.53 -8.02
C ILE A 8 13.66 25.73 -7.82
N GLN A 9 13.44 26.80 -8.58
CA GLN A 9 14.24 28.02 -8.52
C GLN A 9 14.03 28.81 -7.22
N ASP A 10 12.79 28.84 -6.71
CA ASP A 10 12.45 29.50 -5.44
C ASP A 10 11.58 28.57 -4.58
N GLU A 11 12.24 27.76 -3.74
CA GLU A 11 11.57 26.84 -2.82
C GLU A 11 10.76 27.60 -1.76
N TYR A 12 11.23 28.77 -1.34
CA TYR A 12 10.56 29.54 -0.30
C TYR A 12 9.22 30.08 -0.78
N ALA A 13 9.20 30.73 -1.96
CA ALA A 13 7.98 31.23 -2.57
C ALA A 13 6.99 30.10 -2.85
N LEU A 14 7.46 28.99 -3.43
CA LEU A 14 6.64 27.80 -3.69
C LEU A 14 5.97 27.27 -2.42
N MET A 15 6.72 27.18 -1.32
CA MET A 15 6.18 26.69 -0.05
C MET A 15 5.22 27.67 0.62
N GLN A 16 5.37 28.98 0.40
CA GLN A 16 4.37 29.95 0.85
C GLN A 16 3.06 29.77 0.11
N GLU A 17 3.09 29.75 -1.23
CA GLU A 17 1.90 29.55 -2.05
C GLU A 17 1.21 28.21 -1.74
N PHE A 18 2.00 27.16 -1.52
CA PHE A 18 1.47 25.85 -1.11
C PHE A 18 0.74 25.92 0.23
N ARG A 19 1.28 26.61 1.23
CA ARG A 19 0.61 26.82 2.52
C ARG A 19 -0.64 27.68 2.41
N GLU A 20 -0.71 28.58 1.45
CA GLU A 20 -1.90 29.39 1.14
C GLU A 20 -2.99 28.59 0.40
N GLY A 21 -2.67 27.36 -0.05
CA GLY A 21 -3.63 26.49 -0.73
C GLY A 21 -3.61 26.63 -2.25
N SER A 22 -2.50 27.08 -2.83
CA SER A 22 -2.31 27.11 -4.29
C SER A 22 -2.22 25.69 -4.86
N GLU A 23 -3.17 25.33 -5.74
CA GLU A 23 -3.17 24.06 -6.47
C GLU A 23 -2.00 23.95 -7.44
N ASP A 24 -1.53 25.08 -8.00
CA ASP A 24 -0.37 25.13 -8.89
C ASP A 24 0.93 24.82 -8.13
N ALA A 25 1.05 25.35 -6.91
CA ALA A 25 2.17 25.04 -6.03
C ALA A 25 2.18 23.55 -5.65
N PHE A 26 1.03 23.00 -5.28
CA PHE A 26 0.90 21.56 -5.03
C PHE A 26 1.22 20.71 -6.25
N THR A 27 0.75 21.10 -7.44
CA THR A 27 1.06 20.40 -8.70
C THR A 27 2.55 20.38 -8.98
N THR A 28 3.25 21.48 -8.69
CA THR A 28 4.70 21.58 -8.84
C THR A 28 5.43 20.64 -7.87
N ILE A 29 5.05 20.66 -6.59
CA ILE A 29 5.58 19.75 -5.56
C ILE A 29 5.32 18.28 -5.94
N TYR A 30 4.11 17.97 -6.40
CA TYR A 30 3.72 16.64 -6.84
C TYR A 30 4.61 16.19 -8.00
N ARG A 31 4.76 17.00 -9.07
CA ARG A 31 5.62 16.63 -10.21
C ARG A 31 7.07 16.42 -9.80
N HIS A 32 7.57 17.22 -8.85
CA HIS A 32 8.94 17.11 -8.35
C HIS A 32 9.15 15.83 -7.51
N LEU A 33 8.23 15.49 -6.61
CA LEU A 33 8.43 14.40 -5.63
C LEU A 33 7.79 13.07 -6.03
N HIS A 34 6.71 13.08 -6.82
CA HIS A 34 5.87 11.91 -7.08
C HIS A 34 6.67 10.71 -7.55
N ARG A 35 7.54 10.89 -8.54
CA ARG A 35 8.33 9.78 -9.09
C ARG A 35 9.24 9.16 -8.03
N ARG A 36 9.93 9.98 -7.23
CA ARG A 36 10.85 9.49 -6.17
C ARG A 36 10.09 8.71 -5.11
N VAL A 37 8.94 9.22 -4.68
CA VAL A 37 8.07 8.58 -3.68
C VAL A 37 7.43 7.30 -4.23
N PHE A 38 6.95 7.31 -5.48
CA PHE A 38 6.41 6.12 -6.15
C PHE A 38 7.45 5.00 -6.24
N TRP A 39 8.66 5.30 -6.72
CA TRP A 39 9.72 4.30 -6.80
C TRP A 39 10.15 3.80 -5.42
N PHE A 40 10.03 4.64 -4.39
CA PHE A 40 10.24 4.22 -3.01
C PHE A 40 9.15 3.24 -2.55
N ALA A 41 7.87 3.52 -2.78
CA ALA A 41 6.76 2.58 -2.51
C ALA A 41 6.97 1.24 -3.23
N LYS A 42 7.38 1.31 -4.49
CA LYS A 42 7.64 0.16 -5.35
C LYS A 42 8.74 -0.78 -4.88
N LYS A 43 9.67 -0.32 -4.02
CA LYS A 43 10.66 -1.21 -3.40
C LYS A 43 10.03 -2.19 -2.41
N PHE A 44 8.85 -1.88 -1.90
CA PHE A 44 8.13 -2.70 -0.93
C PHE A 44 6.97 -3.48 -1.56
N MET A 45 6.29 -2.90 -2.55
CA MET A 45 5.09 -3.49 -3.16
C MET A 45 5.42 -4.26 -4.44
N THR A 46 4.92 -5.49 -4.54
CA THR A 46 4.98 -6.28 -5.79
C THR A 46 4.01 -5.71 -6.83
N ASP A 47 2.76 -5.44 -6.43
CA ASP A 47 1.76 -4.83 -7.29
C ASP A 47 2.13 -3.36 -7.61
N THR A 48 1.93 -2.97 -8.86
CA THR A 48 2.16 -1.59 -9.31
C THR A 48 1.00 -0.68 -8.95
N GLU A 49 -0.22 -1.17 -9.00
CA GLU A 49 -1.41 -0.39 -8.66
C GLU A 49 -1.40 -0.06 -7.16
N ASP A 50 -1.14 -1.04 -6.28
CA ASP A 50 -0.98 -0.79 -4.85
C ASP A 50 0.06 0.32 -4.57
N ALA A 51 1.21 0.29 -5.25
CA ALA A 51 2.24 1.32 -5.09
C ALA A 51 1.77 2.71 -5.55
N ARG A 52 0.99 2.79 -6.64
CA ARG A 52 0.41 4.04 -7.13
C ARG A 52 -0.61 4.59 -6.15
N ASP A 53 -1.53 3.75 -5.69
CA ASP A 53 -2.61 4.12 -4.78
C ASP A 53 -2.04 4.61 -3.44
N LEU A 54 -1.10 3.88 -2.85
CA LEU A 54 -0.47 4.28 -1.59
C LEU A 54 0.31 5.60 -1.72
N THR A 55 0.93 5.84 -2.88
CA THR A 55 1.60 7.10 -3.17
C THR A 55 0.59 8.24 -3.29
N ALA A 56 -0.49 8.04 -4.07
CA ALA A 56 -1.55 9.03 -4.24
C ALA A 56 -2.20 9.41 -2.90
N GLU A 57 -2.53 8.42 -2.07
CA GLU A 57 -3.07 8.64 -0.72
C GLU A 57 -2.14 9.49 0.15
N ALA A 58 -0.82 9.28 0.07
CA ALA A 58 0.15 10.07 0.83
C ALA A 58 0.16 11.54 0.37
N PHE A 59 0.08 11.79 -0.94
CA PHE A 59 -0.04 13.16 -1.46
C PHE A 59 -1.36 13.84 -1.10
N ILE A 60 -2.47 13.08 -1.04
CA ILE A 60 -3.75 13.61 -0.54
C ILE A 60 -3.59 14.05 0.92
N GLN A 61 -2.90 13.28 1.76
CA GLN A 61 -2.65 13.67 3.16
C GLN A 61 -1.75 14.91 3.27
N VAL A 62 -0.76 15.06 2.39
CA VAL A 62 0.04 16.28 2.29
C VAL A 62 -0.84 17.48 1.95
N TRP A 63 -1.72 17.37 0.97
CA TRP A 63 -2.65 18.44 0.61
C TRP A 63 -3.59 18.83 1.76
N GLN A 64 -4.16 17.84 2.45
CA GLN A 64 -5.04 18.08 3.61
C GLN A 64 -4.35 18.81 4.77
N GLN A 65 -3.02 18.68 4.88
CA GLN A 65 -2.21 19.25 5.95
C GLN A 65 -1.27 20.34 5.44
N HIS A 66 -1.55 20.92 4.26
CA HIS A 66 -0.62 21.79 3.53
C HIS A 66 -0.05 22.95 4.37
N GLN A 67 -0.86 23.52 5.26
CA GLN A 67 -0.47 24.62 6.17
C GLN A 67 0.59 24.24 7.21
N ASN A 68 0.74 22.94 7.51
CA ASN A 68 1.58 22.46 8.61
C ASN A 68 3.05 22.23 8.19
N PHE A 69 3.36 22.29 6.90
CA PHE A 69 4.70 21.98 6.41
C PHE A 69 5.58 23.24 6.36
N LYS A 70 6.74 23.18 7.03
CA LYS A 70 7.68 24.32 7.09
C LYS A 70 8.41 24.55 5.76
N ASP A 71 8.84 23.48 5.10
CA ASP A 71 9.67 23.47 3.90
C ASP A 71 9.43 22.19 3.08
N LEU A 72 10.06 22.11 1.90
CA LEU A 72 9.89 20.97 1.00
C LEU A 72 10.48 19.68 1.58
N ASN A 73 11.57 19.80 2.36
CA ASN A 73 12.18 18.66 3.05
C ASN A 73 11.22 18.01 4.05
N ALA A 74 10.43 18.80 4.78
CA ALA A 74 9.39 18.29 5.68
C ALA A 74 8.30 17.54 4.91
N VAL A 75 7.91 18.03 3.73
CA VAL A 75 6.96 17.33 2.84
C VAL A 75 7.54 16.00 2.36
N GLU A 76 8.77 15.99 1.85
CA GLU A 76 9.44 14.78 1.36
C GLU A 76 9.60 13.73 2.48
N ALA A 77 10.05 14.16 3.66
CA ALA A 77 10.19 13.28 4.82
C ALA A 77 8.85 12.69 5.25
N PHE A 78 7.79 13.50 5.28
CA PHE A 78 6.44 13.05 5.58
C PHE A 78 5.95 12.02 4.58
N LEU A 79 6.12 12.27 3.27
CA LEU A 79 5.73 11.33 2.21
C LEU A 79 6.44 9.98 2.37
N HIS A 80 7.75 9.98 2.63
CA HIS A 80 8.50 8.74 2.82
C HIS A 80 8.04 7.94 4.05
N VAL A 81 7.80 8.60 5.18
CA VAL A 81 7.31 7.95 6.40
C VAL A 81 5.91 7.38 6.18
N THR A 82 5.01 8.19 5.64
CA THR A 82 3.61 7.83 5.38
C THR A 82 3.50 6.65 4.42
N VAL A 83 4.19 6.71 3.28
CA VAL A 83 4.19 5.63 2.30
C VAL A 83 4.77 4.35 2.89
N ARG A 84 5.88 4.42 3.62
CA ARG A 84 6.47 3.24 4.28
C ARG A 84 5.47 2.58 5.22
N ASN A 85 4.83 3.37 6.08
CA ASN A 85 3.87 2.86 7.06
C ASN A 85 2.66 2.21 6.36
N LYS A 86 2.14 2.84 5.30
CA LYS A 86 1.06 2.29 4.49
C LYS A 86 1.44 0.98 3.80
N CYS A 87 2.62 0.91 3.18
CA CYS A 87 3.15 -0.31 2.58
C CYS A 87 3.21 -1.45 3.61
N PHE A 88 3.76 -1.19 4.80
CA PHE A 88 3.87 -2.21 5.84
C PHE A 88 2.51 -2.66 6.38
N ASN A 89 1.57 -1.73 6.55
CA ASN A 89 0.21 -2.06 6.96
C ASN A 89 -0.50 -2.95 5.93
N LEU A 90 -0.35 -2.64 4.64
CA LEU A 90 -0.93 -3.43 3.56
C LEU A 90 -0.32 -4.83 3.50
N LEU A 91 1.00 -4.95 3.53
CA LEU A 91 1.70 -6.25 3.55
C LEU A 91 1.29 -7.10 4.75
N LYS A 92 1.19 -6.49 5.94
CA LYS A 92 0.71 -7.18 7.14
C LYS A 92 -0.73 -7.68 6.95
N HIS A 93 -1.59 -6.86 6.36
CA HIS A 93 -2.97 -7.27 6.09
C HIS A 93 -3.06 -8.42 5.08
N GLN A 94 -2.26 -8.37 4.00
CA GLN A 94 -2.15 -9.43 3.01
C GLN A 94 -1.65 -10.73 3.63
N GLN A 95 -0.62 -10.68 4.48
CA GLN A 95 -0.09 -11.84 5.20
C GLN A 95 -1.15 -12.47 6.13
N MET A 96 -1.86 -11.66 6.92
CA MET A 96 -2.93 -12.16 7.79
C MET A 96 -4.11 -12.76 7.00
N LYS A 97 -4.40 -12.24 5.80
CA LYS A 97 -5.44 -12.78 4.92
C LYS A 97 -5.00 -14.12 4.34
N ALA A 98 -3.76 -14.24 3.88
CA ALA A 98 -3.19 -15.48 3.36
C ALA A 98 -3.21 -16.60 4.41
N GLY A 99 -2.71 -16.34 5.62
CA GLY A 99 -2.70 -17.34 6.70
C GLY A 99 -4.10 -17.82 7.11
N ARG A 100 -5.11 -16.92 7.10
CA ARG A 100 -6.51 -17.32 7.33
C ARG A 100 -7.07 -18.18 6.21
N GLN A 101 -6.71 -17.90 4.97
CA GLN A 101 -7.13 -18.68 3.82
C GLN A 101 -6.51 -20.08 3.83
N GLU A 102 -5.23 -20.19 4.17
CA GLU A 102 -4.54 -21.49 4.33
C GLU A 102 -5.18 -22.34 5.44
N GLU A 103 -5.48 -21.72 6.59
CA GLU A 103 -6.17 -22.41 7.70
C GLU A 103 -7.55 -22.92 7.28
N LEU A 104 -8.35 -22.09 6.60
CA LEU A 104 -9.67 -22.50 6.10
C LEU A 104 -9.56 -23.66 5.11
N LEU A 105 -8.59 -23.61 4.19
CA LEU A 105 -8.36 -24.70 3.23
C LEU A 105 -7.94 -26.00 3.93
N ARG A 106 -7.16 -25.92 5.01
CA ARG A 106 -6.81 -27.11 5.82
C ARG A 106 -8.05 -27.72 6.47
N GLN A 107 -8.89 -26.90 7.09
CA GLN A 107 -10.12 -27.36 7.76
C GLN A 107 -11.10 -28.02 6.78
N LEU A 108 -11.23 -27.47 5.56
CA LEU A 108 -12.07 -28.07 4.52
C LEU A 108 -11.54 -29.44 4.07
N LYS A 109 -10.22 -29.58 3.88
CA LYS A 109 -9.61 -30.86 3.53
C LYS A 109 -9.77 -31.91 4.63
N GLU A 110 -9.50 -31.54 5.89
CA GLU A 110 -9.67 -32.44 7.02
C GLU A 110 -11.13 -32.93 7.15
N ARG A 111 -12.09 -32.05 6.86
CA ARG A 111 -13.51 -32.41 6.82
C ARG A 111 -13.84 -33.34 5.65
N GLU A 112 -13.38 -33.05 4.45
CA GLU A 112 -13.59 -33.92 3.27
C GLU A 112 -12.97 -35.31 3.48
N GLU A 113 -11.78 -35.39 4.06
CA GLU A 113 -11.12 -36.66 4.40
C GLU A 113 -11.90 -37.43 5.49
N GLY A 114 -12.43 -36.73 6.49
CA GLY A 114 -13.29 -37.30 7.52
C GLY A 114 -14.60 -37.85 6.95
N ASP A 115 -15.31 -37.06 6.15
CA ASP A 115 -16.56 -37.44 5.50
C ASP A 115 -16.36 -38.67 4.59
N PHE A 116 -15.26 -38.71 3.82
CA PHE A 116 -14.89 -39.85 2.98
C PHE A 116 -14.57 -41.12 3.80
N PHE A 117 -13.87 -40.98 4.92
CA PHE A 117 -13.57 -42.11 5.81
C PHE A 117 -14.82 -42.67 6.47
N GLU A 118 -15.77 -41.82 6.89
CA GLU A 118 -17.07 -42.24 7.43
C GLU A 118 -17.88 -43.03 6.39
N GLU A 119 -17.93 -42.56 5.14
CA GLU A 119 -18.63 -43.25 4.05
C GLU A 119 -18.01 -44.64 3.76
N LEU A 120 -16.68 -44.73 3.73
CA LEU A 120 -15.97 -46.00 3.57
C LEU A 120 -16.25 -46.99 4.72
N MET A 121 -16.32 -46.52 5.96
CA MET A 121 -16.68 -47.36 7.10
C MET A 121 -18.11 -47.91 6.98
N GLN A 122 -19.07 -47.09 6.53
CA GLN A 122 -20.45 -47.54 6.30
C GLN A 122 -20.53 -48.64 5.24
N LEU A 123 -19.77 -48.52 4.14
CA LEU A 123 -19.74 -49.53 3.07
C LEU A 123 -19.10 -50.85 3.53
N GLN A 124 -18.04 -50.81 4.34
CA GLN A 124 -17.42 -52.03 4.88
C GLN A 124 -18.30 -52.77 5.89
N LEU A 125 -19.18 -52.07 6.61
CA LEU A 125 -20.16 -52.67 7.54
C LEU A 125 -21.28 -53.41 6.81
N ILE A 126 -21.74 -52.88 5.67
CA ILE A 126 -22.81 -53.50 4.86
C ILE A 126 -22.32 -54.77 4.15
N GLY A 127 -21.04 -54.83 3.75
CA GLY A 127 -20.46 -55.99 3.06
C GLY A 127 -20.18 -57.23 3.93
N ARG A 128 -20.52 -57.22 5.22
CA ARG A 128 -20.28 -58.33 6.18
C ARG A 128 -21.54 -59.12 6.58
N ILE A 129 -22.69 -58.84 5.97
CA ILE A 129 -23.94 -59.61 6.09
C ILE A 129 -24.08 -60.49 4.85
#